data_AF-A0A0P7Y6H1-F1
#
_entry.id   AF-A0A0P7Y6H1-F1
#
_cell.length_a   1.000
_cell.length_b   1.000
_cell.length_c   1.000
_cell.angle_alpha   90.00
_cell.angle_beta   90.00
_cell.angle_gamma   90.00
#
_symmetry.space_group_name_H-M   'P 1'
#
loop_
_entity.id
_entity.type
_entity.pdbx_description
1 polymer ?
#
loop_
_entity_poly.entity_id
_entity_poly.type
_entity_poly.pdbx_seq_one_letter_code
_entity_poly.pdbx_strand_id
1 'polypeptide(L)'
;MRRFMLAVLLAPTLLAAPAAAQDLQGHGGPVSALAVEGAAVLSGSFDTRAIVWDGESAVARLVLRFHDGSVTATAFLPDGGFATAGQDGRIALWDEDAREPRFTTALHQGPVAELAVSPDGTVLAAASWDGRIQLVDLTANEARLVDAHQGMVTGIAYRADGDLLSIGSDLRLVTWRDGESAHTLGLPDSPNGLAVLDTGVAVIFADGALRVFDGDGMSGERQLSQRPLVSIASSNGVLAAAAVTGEVWLLDAGNLASRHAILPEQGAIWSLAITGDDLLTGGADGLIRRWDLTTGAPRGSGEAPTEIAFDDGSRGAEVWRSCALCHALTPDDGNRAGPTMHGIFGRRIGTAEGYDYSQALREMDIVWTPRTVAELFEYGPEAYTPGTRMPEQRIPSDDDREALVEFLARMTE
;
A
#
# COMPACT_ATOMS: atom_id res chain seq x y z
N MET A 1 15.62 -2.13 70.32
CA MET A 1 14.84 -1.36 69.32
C MET A 1 15.51 -1.50 67.95
N ARG A 2 15.12 -2.48 67.14
CA ARG A 2 15.55 -2.59 65.74
C ARG A 2 14.29 -2.43 64.88
N ARG A 3 14.20 -1.29 64.19
CA ARG A 3 13.14 -0.98 63.22
C ARG A 3 13.36 -1.85 61.99
N PHE A 4 12.44 -2.77 61.70
CA PHE A 4 12.33 -3.39 60.39
C PHE A 4 11.70 -2.35 59.45
N MET A 5 12.47 -1.81 58.50
CA MET A 5 11.91 -1.10 57.35
C MET A 5 11.32 -2.15 56.41
N LEU A 6 10.00 -2.13 56.27
CA LEU A 6 9.29 -2.87 55.24
C LEU A 6 9.59 -2.16 53.91
N ALA A 7 10.45 -2.74 53.08
CA ALA A 7 10.61 -2.29 51.70
C ALA A 7 9.38 -2.75 50.92
N VAL A 8 8.47 -1.82 50.63
CA VAL A 8 7.37 -2.05 49.68
C VAL A 8 8.00 -2.04 48.29
N LEU A 9 8.18 -3.23 47.71
CA LEU A 9 8.42 -3.39 46.28
C LEU A 9 7.13 -2.97 45.55
N LEU A 10 7.08 -1.73 45.05
CA LEU A 10 6.16 -1.40 43.96
C LEU A 10 6.69 -2.10 42.70
N ALA A 11 6.08 -3.23 42.35
CA ALA A 11 6.19 -3.76 41.00
C ALA A 11 5.45 -2.79 40.07
N PRO A 12 6.07 -2.28 38.98
CA PRO A 12 5.34 -1.56 37.97
C PRO A 12 4.37 -2.54 37.33
N THR A 13 3.07 -2.35 37.55
CA THR A 13 2.03 -2.96 36.72
C THR A 13 2.16 -2.37 35.33
N LEU A 14 2.83 -3.06 34.41
CA LEU A 14 2.70 -2.80 32.99
C LEU A 14 1.22 -3.02 32.63
N LEU A 15 0.46 -1.93 32.54
CA LEU A 15 -0.85 -1.95 31.92
C LEU A 15 -0.58 -2.15 30.42
N ALA A 16 -0.64 -3.41 29.98
CA ALA A 16 -0.70 -3.69 28.55
C ALA A 16 -1.88 -2.90 27.97
N ALA A 17 -1.66 -2.19 26.86
CA ALA A 17 -2.75 -1.56 26.13
C ALA A 17 -3.82 -2.63 25.81
N PRO A 18 -5.12 -2.28 25.83
CA PRO A 18 -6.15 -3.23 25.42
C PRO A 18 -5.85 -3.73 24.00
N ALA A 19 -6.22 -4.97 23.67
CA ALA A 19 -5.86 -5.58 22.37
C ALA A 19 -6.33 -4.73 21.16
N ALA A 20 -7.42 -3.99 21.30
CA ALA A 20 -7.93 -3.04 20.29
C ALA A 20 -7.06 -1.77 20.10
N ALA A 21 -6.03 -1.61 20.92
CA ALA A 21 -5.02 -0.56 20.90
C ALA A 21 -3.62 -1.14 20.57
N GLN A 22 -3.53 -2.29 19.92
CA GLN A 22 -2.25 -2.81 19.44
C GLN A 22 -2.09 -2.51 17.95
N ASP A 23 -0.86 -2.21 17.55
CA ASP A 23 -0.49 -2.17 16.14
C ASP A 23 -0.62 -3.58 15.57
N LEU A 24 -1.17 -3.73 14.37
CA LEU A 24 -1.21 -5.03 13.70
C LEU A 24 0.16 -5.26 13.07
N GLN A 25 0.90 -6.19 13.66
CA GLN A 25 2.26 -6.53 13.26
C GLN A 25 2.32 -7.92 12.63
N GLY A 26 2.91 -8.01 11.44
CA GLY A 26 3.10 -9.30 10.77
C GLY A 26 3.60 -9.22 9.33
N HIS A 27 3.41 -8.07 8.66
CA HIS A 27 4.03 -7.83 7.37
C HIS A 27 5.53 -7.53 7.52
N GLY A 28 6.32 -7.95 6.54
CA GLY A 28 7.76 -7.63 6.48
C GLY A 28 8.12 -6.53 5.49
N GLY A 29 7.12 -5.83 4.95
CA GLY A 29 7.31 -4.68 4.07
C GLY A 29 6.08 -3.76 4.10
N PRO A 30 6.13 -2.62 3.39
CA PRO A 30 5.06 -1.64 3.37
C PRO A 30 3.67 -2.23 3.17
N VAL A 31 2.69 -1.75 3.92
CA VAL A 31 1.29 -2.17 3.75
C VAL A 31 0.63 -1.32 2.68
N SER A 32 0.57 -1.85 1.46
CA SER A 32 0.06 -1.20 0.25
C SER A 32 -1.46 -1.11 0.16
N ALA A 33 -2.18 -2.00 0.84
CA ALA A 33 -3.63 -2.09 0.71
C ALA A 33 -4.28 -2.38 2.06
N LEU A 34 -5.43 -1.74 2.32
CA LEU A 34 -6.27 -1.98 3.48
C LEU A 34 -7.73 -2.01 3.06
N ALA A 35 -8.46 -2.98 3.59
CA ALA A 35 -9.92 -3.03 3.59
C ALA A 35 -10.42 -3.39 4.99
N VAL A 36 -11.65 -2.99 5.30
CA VAL A 36 -12.28 -3.21 6.60
C VAL A 36 -13.73 -3.65 6.42
N GLU A 37 -14.17 -4.61 7.23
CA GLU A 37 -15.57 -5.01 7.35
C GLU A 37 -15.89 -5.28 8.82
N GLY A 38 -16.66 -4.37 9.44
CA GLY A 38 -16.85 -4.37 10.89
C GLY A 38 -15.50 -4.31 11.62
N ALA A 39 -15.22 -5.33 12.43
CA ALA A 39 -13.94 -5.48 13.14
C ALA A 39 -12.85 -6.17 12.31
N ALA A 40 -13.18 -6.82 11.19
CA ALA A 40 -12.20 -7.50 10.36
C ALA A 40 -11.36 -6.48 9.59
N VAL A 41 -10.06 -6.73 9.50
CA VAL A 41 -9.13 -5.97 8.67
C VAL A 41 -8.54 -6.93 7.66
N LEU A 42 -8.45 -6.52 6.40
CA LEU A 42 -7.69 -7.21 5.36
C LEU A 42 -6.59 -6.27 4.91
N SER A 43 -5.35 -6.75 4.92
CA SER A 43 -4.20 -5.99 4.45
C SER A 43 -3.49 -6.70 3.31
N GLY A 44 -2.92 -5.92 2.41
CA GLY A 44 -1.99 -6.36 1.38
C GLY A 44 -0.67 -5.62 1.53
N SER A 45 0.45 -6.30 1.26
CA SER A 45 1.78 -5.73 1.44
C SER A 45 2.71 -6.00 0.27
N PHE A 46 3.76 -5.18 0.22
CA PHE A 46 4.92 -5.38 -0.62
C PHE A 46 5.62 -6.72 -0.35
N ASP A 47 5.45 -7.33 0.84
CA ASP A 47 5.94 -8.68 1.14
C ASP A 47 5.22 -9.83 0.42
N THR A 48 4.37 -9.48 -0.56
CA THR A 48 3.56 -10.33 -1.43
C THR A 48 2.48 -11.14 -0.70
N ARG A 49 2.16 -10.77 0.54
CA ARG A 49 1.11 -11.42 1.33
C ARG A 49 -0.08 -10.52 1.47
N ALA A 50 -1.21 -11.19 1.64
CA ALA A 50 -2.37 -10.60 2.27
C ALA A 50 -2.57 -11.24 3.64
N ILE A 51 -3.06 -10.47 4.61
CA ILE A 51 -3.36 -10.95 5.96
C ILE A 51 -4.78 -10.54 6.33
N VAL A 52 -5.58 -11.51 6.77
CA VAL A 52 -6.87 -11.25 7.42
C VAL A 52 -6.63 -11.19 8.92
N TRP A 53 -7.08 -10.11 9.53
CA TRP A 53 -6.91 -9.85 10.95
C TRP A 53 -8.25 -9.78 11.66
N ASP A 54 -8.25 -10.22 12.90
CA ASP A 54 -9.22 -9.80 13.89
C ASP A 54 -8.80 -8.43 14.44
N GLY A 55 -9.51 -7.37 14.07
CA GLY A 55 -9.16 -6.01 14.44
C GLY A 55 -9.49 -5.63 15.89
N GLU A 56 -10.27 -6.42 16.63
CA GLU A 56 -10.49 -6.20 18.07
C GLU A 56 -9.34 -6.75 18.91
N SER A 57 -8.81 -7.92 18.51
CA SER A 57 -7.73 -8.60 19.22
C SER A 57 -6.34 -8.34 18.64
N ALA A 58 -6.25 -7.66 17.48
CA ALA A 58 -5.03 -7.45 16.71
C ALA A 58 -4.31 -8.75 16.30
N VAL A 59 -5.07 -9.84 16.09
CA VAL A 59 -4.52 -11.15 15.75
C VAL A 59 -4.66 -11.43 14.26
N ALA A 60 -3.57 -11.86 13.62
CA ALA A 60 -3.61 -12.40 12.26
C ALA A 60 -4.37 -13.74 12.26
N ARG A 61 -5.54 -13.79 11.61
CA ARG A 61 -6.35 -15.00 11.45
C ARG A 61 -5.84 -15.86 10.28
N LEU A 62 -5.53 -15.21 9.16
CA LEU A 62 -5.06 -15.88 7.94
C LEU A 62 -3.90 -15.12 7.32
N VAL A 63 -2.87 -15.85 6.88
CA VAL A 63 -1.75 -15.31 6.09
C VAL A 63 -1.77 -15.99 4.73
N LEU A 64 -2.01 -15.22 3.69
CA LEU A 64 -2.26 -15.69 2.32
C LEU A 64 -1.01 -15.49 1.47
N ARG A 65 -0.62 -16.52 0.74
CA ARG A 65 0.64 -16.62 -0.02
C ARG A 65 0.33 -17.06 -1.45
N PHE A 66 -0.37 -16.20 -2.18
CA PHE A 66 -0.83 -16.50 -3.53
C PHE A 66 -0.22 -15.59 -4.59
N HIS A 67 -0.05 -14.31 -4.27
CA HIS A 67 0.48 -13.36 -5.25
C HIS A 67 1.98 -13.54 -5.42
N ASP A 68 2.39 -13.51 -6.68
CA ASP A 68 3.80 -13.54 -7.05
C ASP A 68 4.41 -12.14 -6.93
N GLY A 69 3.62 -11.07 -6.84
CA GLY A 69 4.07 -9.69 -6.61
C GLY A 69 3.46 -9.05 -5.36
N SER A 70 3.77 -7.77 -5.09
CA SER A 70 3.16 -7.01 -3.99
C SER A 70 1.64 -7.07 -4.07
N VAL A 71 0.96 -7.27 -2.94
CA VAL A 71 -0.52 -7.20 -2.88
C VAL A 71 -0.91 -5.74 -2.78
N THR A 72 -1.41 -5.18 -3.88
CA THR A 72 -1.65 -3.75 -4.07
C THR A 72 -3.10 -3.35 -3.90
N ALA A 73 -4.04 -4.30 -3.88
CA ALA A 73 -5.44 -4.00 -3.62
C ALA A 73 -6.15 -5.14 -2.87
N THR A 74 -7.08 -4.75 -2.02
CA THR A 74 -7.87 -5.66 -1.17
C THR A 74 -9.29 -5.15 -1.02
N ALA A 75 -10.28 -6.04 -0.96
CA ALA A 75 -11.67 -5.68 -0.69
C ALA A 75 -12.39 -6.81 0.04
N PHE A 76 -13.30 -6.49 0.97
CA PHE A 76 -14.27 -7.47 1.48
C PHE A 76 -15.42 -7.63 0.48
N LEU A 77 -16.00 -8.83 0.44
CA LEU A 77 -17.10 -9.19 -0.45
C LEU A 77 -18.39 -9.41 0.35
N PRO A 78 -19.57 -9.14 -0.22
CA PRO A 78 -20.85 -9.20 0.48
C PRO A 78 -21.28 -10.60 0.91
N ASP A 79 -20.63 -11.65 0.38
CA ASP A 79 -20.84 -13.04 0.76
C ASP A 79 -20.05 -13.44 2.03
N GLY A 80 -19.31 -12.50 2.64
CA GLY A 80 -18.40 -12.74 3.76
C GLY A 80 -17.00 -13.19 3.31
N GLY A 81 -16.80 -13.37 2.00
CA GLY A 81 -15.49 -13.58 1.42
C GLY A 81 -14.70 -12.28 1.27
N PHE A 82 -13.59 -12.36 0.55
CA PHE A 82 -12.76 -11.19 0.25
C PHE A 82 -12.00 -11.38 -1.07
N ALA A 83 -11.44 -10.28 -1.57
CA ALA A 83 -10.65 -10.23 -2.79
C ALA A 83 -9.26 -9.65 -2.52
N THR A 84 -8.27 -10.19 -3.22
CA THR A 84 -6.90 -9.68 -3.25
C THR A 84 -6.44 -9.51 -4.69
N ALA A 85 -5.66 -8.46 -4.96
CA ALA A 85 -5.02 -8.27 -6.24
C ALA A 85 -3.62 -7.69 -6.07
N GLY A 86 -2.76 -7.91 -7.06
CA GLY A 86 -1.33 -7.61 -6.92
C GLY A 86 -0.66 -7.04 -8.17
N GLN A 87 0.62 -6.74 -7.99
CA GLN A 87 1.54 -6.34 -9.07
C GLN A 87 1.72 -7.41 -10.16
N ASP A 88 1.36 -8.65 -9.86
CA ASP A 88 1.36 -9.76 -10.81
C ASP A 88 0.16 -9.73 -11.78
N GLY A 89 -0.70 -8.71 -11.70
CA GLY A 89 -1.90 -8.58 -12.53
C GLY A 89 -2.99 -9.60 -12.19
N ARG A 90 -2.81 -10.39 -11.13
CA ARG A 90 -3.78 -11.40 -10.71
C ARG A 90 -4.80 -10.80 -9.76
N ILE A 91 -6.01 -11.34 -9.84
CA ILE A 91 -7.08 -11.13 -8.87
C ILE A 91 -7.48 -12.49 -8.33
N ALA A 92 -7.67 -12.59 -7.03
CA ALA A 92 -8.10 -13.79 -6.32
C ALA A 92 -9.30 -13.46 -5.43
N LEU A 93 -10.35 -14.29 -5.53
CA LEU A 93 -11.51 -14.26 -4.63
C LEU A 93 -11.41 -15.42 -3.65
N TRP A 94 -11.72 -15.17 -2.40
CA TRP A 94 -11.53 -16.08 -1.29
C TRP A 94 -12.84 -16.22 -0.51
N ASP A 95 -13.11 -17.41 0.01
CA ASP A 95 -14.08 -17.58 1.10
C ASP A 95 -13.43 -17.19 2.44
N GLU A 96 -14.24 -16.79 3.43
CA GLU A 96 -13.81 -16.21 4.73
C GLU A 96 -12.61 -16.92 5.38
N ASP A 97 -12.64 -18.25 5.45
CA ASP A 97 -11.61 -19.07 6.12
C ASP A 97 -10.75 -19.90 5.14
N ALA A 98 -10.83 -19.62 3.83
CA ALA A 98 -10.14 -20.41 2.82
C ALA A 98 -8.64 -20.06 2.71
N ARG A 99 -7.81 -21.10 2.54
CA ARG A 99 -6.36 -20.97 2.28
C ARG A 99 -6.01 -20.96 0.79
N GLU A 100 -6.98 -21.22 -0.06
CA GLU A 100 -6.87 -21.17 -1.52
C GLU A 100 -8.05 -20.37 -2.07
N PRO A 101 -7.85 -19.64 -3.17
CA PRO A 101 -8.91 -18.83 -3.75
C PRO A 101 -9.97 -19.70 -4.44
N ARG A 102 -11.24 -19.33 -4.28
CA ARG A 102 -12.37 -19.96 -4.98
C ARG A 102 -12.42 -19.59 -6.46
N PHE A 103 -11.82 -18.46 -6.82
CA PHE A 103 -11.74 -17.98 -8.18
C PHE A 103 -10.50 -17.10 -8.37
N THR A 104 -9.86 -17.20 -9.54
CA THR A 104 -8.70 -16.38 -9.88
C THR A 104 -8.72 -15.97 -11.33
N THR A 105 -8.18 -14.81 -11.63
CA THR A 105 -7.97 -14.33 -12.99
C THR A 105 -6.58 -13.75 -13.15
N ALA A 106 -6.02 -13.86 -14.35
CA ALA A 106 -4.74 -13.27 -14.73
C ALA A 106 -4.87 -12.61 -16.12
N LEU A 107 -5.90 -11.77 -16.29
CA LEU A 107 -6.18 -11.12 -17.58
C LEU A 107 -5.34 -9.85 -17.76
N HIS A 108 -5.10 -9.11 -16.68
CA HIS A 108 -4.28 -7.91 -16.71
C HIS A 108 -2.81 -8.21 -17.07
N GLN A 109 -2.21 -7.28 -17.80
CA GLN A 109 -0.80 -7.34 -18.21
C GLN A 109 0.09 -6.37 -17.41
N GLY A 110 -0.48 -5.72 -16.39
CA GLY A 110 0.20 -4.82 -15.49
C GLY A 110 -0.38 -4.89 -14.08
N PRO A 111 0.24 -4.19 -13.10
CA PRO A 111 -0.23 -4.16 -11.73
C PRO A 111 -1.69 -3.73 -11.59
N VAL A 112 -2.44 -4.43 -10.73
CA VAL A 112 -3.77 -3.97 -10.29
C VAL A 112 -3.56 -2.88 -9.24
N ALA A 113 -4.11 -1.69 -9.48
CA ALA A 113 -3.95 -0.53 -8.60
C ALA A 113 -4.96 -0.53 -7.44
N GLU A 114 -6.23 -0.84 -7.72
CA GLU A 114 -7.32 -0.70 -6.76
C GLU A 114 -8.49 -1.64 -7.12
N LEU A 115 -9.26 -2.01 -6.10
CA LEU A 115 -10.45 -2.86 -6.19
C LEU A 115 -11.66 -2.11 -5.63
N ALA A 116 -12.80 -2.22 -6.31
CA ALA A 116 -14.06 -1.64 -5.85
C ALA A 116 -15.22 -2.63 -6.05
N VAL A 117 -16.05 -2.83 -5.02
CA VAL A 117 -17.25 -3.67 -5.10
C VAL A 117 -18.46 -2.80 -5.39
N SER A 118 -19.31 -3.24 -6.31
CA SER A 118 -20.55 -2.53 -6.65
C SER A 118 -21.49 -2.45 -5.44
N PRO A 119 -22.35 -1.42 -5.34
CA PRO A 119 -23.22 -1.26 -4.17
C PRO A 119 -24.25 -2.38 -4.02
N ASP A 120 -24.62 -3.03 -5.13
CA ASP A 120 -25.49 -4.22 -5.12
C ASP A 120 -24.75 -5.52 -4.79
N GLY A 121 -23.42 -5.47 -4.64
CA GLY A 121 -22.59 -6.59 -4.26
C GLY A 121 -22.37 -7.63 -5.36
N THR A 122 -22.73 -7.33 -6.61
CA THR A 122 -22.70 -8.33 -7.70
C THR A 122 -21.43 -8.28 -8.54
N VAL A 123 -20.72 -7.15 -8.57
CA VAL A 123 -19.55 -6.94 -9.42
C VAL A 123 -18.37 -6.41 -8.60
N LEU A 124 -17.20 -7.01 -8.80
CA LEU A 124 -15.91 -6.45 -8.39
C LEU A 124 -15.23 -5.84 -9.61
N ALA A 125 -14.91 -4.55 -9.54
CA ALA A 125 -14.13 -3.85 -10.53
C ALA A 125 -12.67 -3.73 -10.07
N ALA A 126 -11.73 -3.96 -10.98
CA ALA A 126 -10.29 -3.85 -10.73
C ALA A 126 -9.65 -2.89 -11.73
N ALA A 127 -8.99 -1.85 -11.25
CA ALA A 127 -8.22 -0.92 -12.07
C ALA A 127 -6.80 -1.42 -12.26
N SER A 128 -6.24 -1.32 -13.47
CA SER A 128 -4.89 -1.76 -13.76
C SER A 128 -4.05 -0.73 -14.48
N TRP A 129 -2.75 -0.81 -14.25
CA TRP A 129 -1.74 -0.01 -14.93
C TRP A 129 -1.58 -0.37 -16.41
N ASP A 130 -2.21 -1.44 -16.89
CA ASP A 130 -2.33 -1.73 -18.33
C ASP A 130 -3.37 -0.88 -19.07
N GLY A 131 -4.02 0.05 -18.37
CA GLY A 131 -5.01 0.98 -18.90
C GLY A 131 -6.42 0.42 -19.02
N ARG A 132 -6.65 -0.77 -18.46
CA ARG A 132 -7.95 -1.45 -18.50
C ARG A 132 -8.55 -1.59 -17.12
N ILE A 133 -9.86 -1.82 -17.11
CA ILE A 133 -10.61 -2.25 -15.94
C ILE A 133 -11.07 -3.68 -16.16
N GLN A 134 -10.86 -4.55 -15.19
CA GLN A 134 -11.48 -5.87 -15.18
C GLN A 134 -12.76 -5.83 -14.33
N LEU A 135 -13.88 -6.28 -14.90
CA LEU A 135 -15.14 -6.48 -14.20
C LEU A 135 -15.33 -7.97 -13.94
N VAL A 136 -15.49 -8.34 -12.68
CA VAL A 136 -15.70 -9.71 -12.22
C VAL A 136 -17.11 -9.84 -11.65
N ASP A 137 -17.94 -10.66 -12.28
CA ASP A 137 -19.23 -11.08 -11.72
C ASP A 137 -18.98 -12.03 -10.54
N LEU A 138 -19.36 -11.60 -9.34
CA LEU A 138 -19.10 -12.32 -8.09
C LEU A 138 -20.00 -13.55 -7.91
N THR A 139 -21.11 -13.63 -8.66
CA THR A 139 -22.05 -14.76 -8.61
C THR A 139 -21.69 -15.83 -9.63
N ALA A 140 -21.37 -15.41 -10.85
CA ALA A 140 -21.02 -16.31 -11.95
C ALA A 140 -19.53 -16.69 -11.98
N ASN A 141 -18.67 -15.94 -11.27
CA ASN A 141 -17.22 -16.03 -11.39
C ASN A 141 -16.75 -15.86 -12.85
N GLU A 142 -17.32 -14.87 -13.53
CA GLU A 142 -16.97 -14.53 -14.90
C GLU A 142 -16.27 -13.18 -14.91
N ALA A 143 -15.26 -13.03 -15.77
CA ALA A 143 -14.45 -11.82 -15.85
C ALA A 143 -14.36 -11.31 -17.28
N ARG A 144 -14.40 -9.98 -17.43
CA ARG A 144 -14.17 -9.31 -18.71
C ARG A 144 -13.34 -8.04 -18.53
N LEU A 145 -12.58 -7.70 -19.56
CA LEU A 145 -11.80 -6.46 -19.62
C LEU A 145 -12.58 -5.37 -20.37
N VAL A 146 -12.36 -4.13 -19.94
CA VAL A 146 -12.83 -2.90 -20.59
C VAL A 146 -11.63 -1.98 -20.78
N ASP A 147 -11.40 -1.51 -22.01
CA ASP A 147 -10.40 -0.49 -22.29
C ASP A 147 -10.87 0.84 -21.69
N ALA A 148 -10.14 1.35 -20.69
CA ALA A 148 -10.61 2.45 -19.85
C ALA A 148 -9.86 3.75 -20.11
N HIS A 149 -8.54 3.69 -20.14
CA HIS A 149 -7.66 4.85 -20.24
C HIS A 149 -6.54 4.59 -21.27
N GLN A 150 -5.93 5.67 -21.81
CA GLN A 150 -4.77 5.54 -22.71
C GLN A 150 -3.44 5.32 -21.97
N GLY A 151 -3.48 5.31 -20.64
CA GLY A 151 -2.36 5.03 -19.74
C GLY A 151 -2.87 4.31 -18.50
N MET A 152 -2.08 4.30 -17.43
CA MET A 152 -2.40 3.57 -16.20
C MET A 152 -3.74 4.01 -15.62
N VAL A 153 -4.60 3.06 -15.22
CA VAL A 153 -5.75 3.36 -14.35
C VAL A 153 -5.24 3.39 -12.91
N THR A 154 -5.30 4.55 -12.27
CA THR A 154 -4.66 4.78 -10.94
C THR A 154 -5.64 4.74 -9.79
N GLY A 155 -6.95 4.77 -10.06
CA GLY A 155 -7.96 4.57 -9.02
C GLY A 155 -9.35 4.29 -9.57
N ILE A 156 -10.19 3.68 -8.73
CA ILE A 156 -11.52 3.20 -9.09
C ILE A 156 -12.44 3.15 -7.87
N ALA A 157 -13.71 3.58 -8.02
CA ALA A 157 -14.71 3.39 -6.97
C ALA A 157 -16.12 3.40 -7.53
N TYR A 158 -17.04 2.74 -6.82
CA TYR A 158 -18.47 2.82 -7.12
C TYR A 158 -19.14 3.95 -6.33
N ARG A 159 -20.01 4.69 -7.01
CA ARG A 159 -20.98 5.58 -6.37
C ARG A 159 -22.18 4.77 -5.88
N ALA A 160 -22.92 5.32 -4.93
CA ALA A 160 -24.11 4.68 -4.36
C ALA A 160 -25.23 4.43 -5.40
N ASP A 161 -25.23 5.15 -6.52
CA ASP A 161 -26.17 4.95 -7.64
C ASP A 161 -25.77 3.79 -8.58
N GLY A 162 -24.61 3.16 -8.35
CA GLY A 162 -24.10 2.05 -9.15
C GLY A 162 -23.17 2.47 -10.29
N ASP A 163 -23.01 3.78 -10.54
CA ASP A 163 -22.02 4.25 -11.50
C ASP A 163 -20.60 3.94 -11.00
N LEU A 164 -19.76 3.44 -11.89
CA LEU A 164 -18.35 3.20 -11.63
C LEU A 164 -17.55 4.45 -12.04
N LEU A 165 -16.62 4.88 -11.20
CA LEU A 165 -15.68 5.96 -11.48
C LEU A 165 -14.28 5.40 -11.68
N SER A 166 -13.53 5.91 -12.65
CA SER A 166 -12.10 5.61 -12.79
C SER A 166 -11.29 6.87 -13.08
N ILE A 167 -10.05 6.89 -12.61
CA ILE A 167 -9.05 7.92 -12.93
C ILE A 167 -7.82 7.27 -13.54
N GLY A 168 -7.11 8.02 -14.39
CA GLY A 168 -5.91 7.50 -15.03
C GLY A 168 -4.85 8.54 -15.34
N SER A 169 -3.65 8.05 -15.68
CA SER A 169 -2.48 8.87 -16.03
C SER A 169 -2.66 9.66 -17.33
N ASP A 170 -3.76 9.45 -18.06
CA ASP A 170 -4.18 10.27 -19.19
C ASP A 170 -4.99 11.51 -18.76
N LEU A 171 -4.99 11.80 -17.45
CA LEU A 171 -5.59 12.98 -16.81
C LEU A 171 -7.10 13.03 -17.00
N ARG A 172 -7.77 11.89 -16.88
CA ARG A 172 -9.22 11.77 -17.01
C ARG A 172 -9.83 11.16 -15.77
N LEU A 173 -10.98 11.71 -15.38
CA LEU A 173 -11.96 11.06 -14.51
C LEU A 173 -13.13 10.62 -15.41
N VAL A 174 -13.40 9.32 -15.46
CA VAL A 174 -14.44 8.73 -16.29
C VAL A 174 -15.54 8.15 -15.41
N THR A 175 -16.79 8.45 -15.73
CA THR A 175 -17.98 7.79 -15.17
C THR A 175 -18.46 6.74 -16.15
N TRP A 176 -18.60 5.51 -15.68
CA TRP A 176 -19.09 4.36 -16.44
C TRP A 176 -20.49 3.97 -15.97
N ARG A 177 -21.39 3.78 -16.93
CA ARG A 177 -22.75 3.29 -16.69
C ARG A 177 -23.03 2.15 -17.65
N ASP A 178 -23.52 1.04 -17.11
CA ASP A 178 -23.81 -0.18 -17.88
C ASP A 178 -22.62 -0.71 -18.71
N GLY A 179 -21.39 -0.44 -18.26
CA GLY A 179 -20.15 -0.83 -18.92
C GLY A 179 -19.71 0.08 -20.07
N GLU A 180 -20.36 1.23 -20.27
CA GLU A 180 -19.98 2.24 -21.26
C GLU A 180 -19.55 3.55 -20.57
N SER A 181 -18.63 4.29 -21.20
CA SER A 181 -18.22 5.62 -20.72
C SER A 181 -19.36 6.62 -20.91
N ALA A 182 -19.98 7.03 -19.81
CA ALA A 182 -21.12 7.95 -19.80
C ALA A 182 -20.69 9.43 -19.73
N HIS A 183 -19.63 9.72 -18.97
CA HIS A 183 -19.13 11.08 -18.78
C HIS A 183 -17.61 11.08 -18.57
N THR A 184 -16.95 12.17 -18.96
CA THR A 184 -15.50 12.31 -18.79
C THR A 184 -15.14 13.75 -18.45
N LEU A 185 -14.38 13.91 -17.37
CA LEU A 185 -13.80 15.17 -16.93
C LEU A 185 -12.29 15.15 -17.10
N GLY A 186 -11.73 16.28 -17.52
CA GLY A 186 -10.29 16.50 -17.52
C GLY A 186 -9.78 16.82 -16.12
N LEU A 187 -8.69 16.19 -15.73
CA LEU A 187 -8.02 16.41 -14.46
C LEU A 187 -6.83 17.38 -14.63
N PRO A 188 -6.58 18.27 -13.65
CA PRO A 188 -5.56 19.32 -13.79
C PRO A 188 -4.13 18.82 -13.63
N ASP A 189 -3.93 17.65 -13.00
CA ASP A 189 -2.63 17.03 -12.76
C ASP A 189 -2.78 15.50 -12.66
N SER A 190 -1.67 14.79 -12.50
CA SER A 190 -1.56 13.33 -12.41
C SER A 190 -2.28 12.81 -11.16
N PRO A 191 -3.36 12.04 -11.30
CA PRO A 191 -4.15 11.56 -10.18
C PRO A 191 -3.60 10.24 -9.63
N ASN A 192 -3.57 10.10 -8.31
CA ASN A 192 -3.00 8.95 -7.62
C ASN A 192 -4.04 8.05 -6.93
N GLY A 193 -5.25 8.54 -6.69
CA GLY A 193 -6.31 7.81 -6.00
C GLY A 193 -7.57 8.66 -5.87
N LEU A 194 -8.71 8.03 -5.60
CA LEU A 194 -9.98 8.71 -5.42
C LEU A 194 -10.80 8.12 -4.27
N ALA A 195 -11.71 8.91 -3.72
CA ALA A 195 -12.70 8.45 -2.76
C ALA A 195 -14.05 9.12 -3.02
N VAL A 196 -15.12 8.33 -2.96
CA VAL A 196 -16.49 8.83 -3.20
C VAL A 196 -16.97 9.63 -1.99
N LEU A 197 -17.63 10.75 -2.26
CA LEU A 197 -18.30 11.60 -1.29
C LEU A 197 -19.81 11.57 -1.54
N ASP A 198 -20.60 12.07 -0.59
CA ASP A 198 -22.07 12.13 -0.74
C ASP A 198 -22.51 12.92 -1.98
N THR A 199 -21.78 13.98 -2.33
CA THR A 199 -22.13 14.90 -3.42
C THR A 199 -21.12 14.95 -4.56
N GLY A 200 -20.11 14.07 -4.57
CA GLY A 200 -19.04 14.12 -5.58
C GLY A 200 -17.95 13.06 -5.38
N VAL A 201 -16.75 13.36 -5.86
CA VAL A 201 -15.56 12.51 -5.69
C VAL A 201 -14.37 13.37 -5.33
N ALA A 202 -13.62 12.96 -4.30
CA ALA A 202 -12.33 13.52 -3.98
C ALA A 202 -11.24 12.75 -4.74
N VAL A 203 -10.28 13.48 -5.31
CA VAL A 203 -9.13 12.92 -6.03
C VAL A 203 -7.87 13.52 -5.42
N ILE A 204 -6.88 12.67 -5.17
CA ILE A 204 -5.54 13.07 -4.72
C ILE A 204 -4.55 13.06 -5.87
N PHE A 205 -3.58 13.97 -5.83
CA PHE A 205 -2.68 14.25 -6.95
C PHE A 205 -1.20 14.18 -6.58
N ALA A 206 -0.37 13.98 -7.60
CA ALA A 206 1.08 13.97 -7.48
C ALA A 206 1.69 15.33 -7.10
N ASP A 207 0.96 16.43 -7.34
CA ASP A 207 1.33 17.79 -6.92
C ASP A 207 1.08 18.06 -5.43
N GLY A 208 0.53 17.10 -4.68
CA GLY A 208 0.25 17.22 -3.25
C GLY A 208 -1.10 17.87 -2.92
N ALA A 209 -1.94 18.12 -3.92
CA ALA A 209 -3.29 18.66 -3.74
C ALA A 209 -4.35 17.55 -3.69
N LEU A 210 -5.43 17.86 -2.98
CA LEU A 210 -6.69 17.12 -2.98
C LEU A 210 -7.75 18.00 -3.64
N ARG A 211 -8.48 17.48 -4.62
CA ARG A 211 -9.53 18.22 -5.32
C ARG A 211 -10.83 17.44 -5.33
N VAL A 212 -11.94 18.15 -5.23
CA VAL A 212 -13.28 17.57 -5.28
C VAL A 212 -13.91 17.92 -6.62
N PHE A 213 -14.51 16.91 -7.23
CA PHE A 213 -15.24 17.02 -8.48
C PHE A 213 -16.70 16.65 -8.25
N ASP A 214 -17.60 17.50 -8.71
CA ASP A 214 -19.04 17.26 -8.75
C ASP A 214 -19.63 17.76 -10.06
N GLY A 215 -20.77 17.17 -10.45
CA GLY A 215 -21.45 17.51 -11.70
C GLY A 215 -20.49 17.54 -12.91
N ASP A 216 -20.26 18.73 -13.45
CA ASP A 216 -19.48 18.97 -14.68
C ASP A 216 -18.04 19.47 -14.43
N GLY A 217 -17.53 19.48 -13.19
CA GLY A 217 -16.17 19.97 -12.96
C GLY A 217 -15.65 19.95 -11.53
N MET A 218 -14.55 20.68 -11.31
CA MET A 218 -13.93 20.83 -10.00
C MET A 218 -14.71 21.83 -9.15
N SER A 219 -15.10 21.43 -7.95
CA SER A 219 -15.88 22.24 -7.01
C SER A 219 -15.12 22.61 -5.73
N GLY A 220 -13.99 21.96 -5.46
CA GLY A 220 -13.15 22.28 -4.31
C GLY A 220 -11.69 21.86 -4.53
N GLU A 221 -10.78 22.56 -3.85
CA GLU A 221 -9.35 22.23 -3.83
C GLU A 221 -8.77 22.52 -2.45
N ARG A 222 -7.82 21.68 -2.05
CA ARG A 222 -6.95 21.94 -0.92
C ARG A 222 -5.53 21.43 -1.19
N GLN A 223 -4.56 22.34 -1.14
CA GLN A 223 -3.14 21.98 -1.10
C GLN A 223 -2.81 21.42 0.29
N LEU A 224 -2.38 20.16 0.37
CA LEU A 224 -2.03 19.50 1.63
C LEU A 224 -0.52 19.36 1.79
N SER A 225 0.18 18.99 0.71
CA SER A 225 1.62 18.76 0.71
C SER A 225 2.30 19.43 -0.48
N GLN A 226 3.63 19.56 -0.46
CA GLN A 226 4.45 19.85 -1.65
C GLN A 226 4.98 18.58 -2.31
N ARG A 227 4.55 17.42 -1.80
CA ARG A 227 4.94 16.08 -2.24
C ARG A 227 3.68 15.30 -2.60
N PRO A 228 3.79 14.26 -3.45
CA PRO A 228 2.64 13.47 -3.86
C PRO A 228 1.79 12.99 -2.68
N LEU A 229 0.47 13.14 -2.83
CA LEU A 229 -0.49 12.38 -2.02
C LEU A 229 -0.60 10.97 -2.62
N VAL A 230 -0.57 9.95 -1.76
CA VAL A 230 -0.44 8.54 -2.19
C VAL A 230 -1.58 7.64 -1.70
N SER A 231 -2.39 8.10 -0.75
CA SER A 231 -3.53 7.32 -0.26
C SER A 231 -4.68 8.24 0.17
N ILE A 232 -5.91 7.77 -0.04
CA ILE A 232 -7.14 8.48 0.29
C ILE A 232 -8.19 7.48 0.78
N ALA A 233 -9.01 7.87 1.76
CA ALA A 233 -10.16 7.09 2.20
C ALA A 233 -11.26 8.03 2.68
N SER A 234 -12.53 7.69 2.44
CA SER A 234 -13.68 8.43 2.96
C SER A 234 -14.65 7.52 3.68
N SER A 235 -15.30 8.04 4.71
CA SER A 235 -16.43 7.38 5.39
C SER A 235 -17.15 8.38 6.28
N ASN A 236 -18.48 8.32 6.32
CA ASN A 236 -19.32 9.08 7.26
C ASN A 236 -18.99 10.59 7.34
N GLY A 237 -18.77 11.23 6.18
CA GLY A 237 -18.44 12.67 6.10
C GLY A 237 -17.02 13.02 6.55
N VAL A 238 -16.15 12.04 6.78
CA VAL A 238 -14.71 12.20 6.98
C VAL A 238 -13.98 11.83 5.71
N LEU A 239 -12.92 12.59 5.40
CA LEU A 239 -11.97 12.30 4.35
C LEU A 239 -10.57 12.25 4.95
N ALA A 240 -9.86 11.15 4.74
CA ALA A 240 -8.47 10.99 5.11
C ALA A 240 -7.61 11.01 3.84
N ALA A 241 -6.49 11.72 3.87
CA ALA A 241 -5.52 11.72 2.78
C ALA A 241 -4.10 11.65 3.35
N ALA A 242 -3.20 10.94 2.67
CA ALA A 242 -1.82 10.77 3.11
C ALA A 242 -0.81 11.15 2.03
N ALA A 243 0.33 11.71 2.46
CA ALA A 243 1.46 12.02 1.60
C ALA A 243 2.53 10.91 1.63
N VAL A 244 3.34 10.87 0.57
CA VAL A 244 4.53 9.98 0.49
C VAL A 244 5.56 10.27 1.60
N THR A 245 5.47 11.44 2.23
CA THR A 245 6.33 11.86 3.34
C THR A 245 5.80 11.40 4.71
N GLY A 246 4.60 10.82 4.77
CA GLY A 246 4.05 10.18 5.96
C GLY A 246 2.99 10.99 6.72
N GLU A 247 2.76 12.24 6.34
CA GLU A 247 1.68 13.04 6.91
C GLU A 247 0.33 12.49 6.49
N VAL A 248 -0.62 12.50 7.43
CA VAL A 248 -2.03 12.17 7.17
C VAL A 248 -2.91 13.31 7.63
N TRP A 249 -3.84 13.74 6.77
CA TRP A 249 -4.82 14.77 7.08
C TRP A 249 -6.20 14.15 7.22
N LEU A 250 -6.86 14.43 8.34
CA LEU A 250 -8.28 14.16 8.53
C LEU A 250 -9.05 15.44 8.25
N LEU A 251 -9.97 15.38 7.30
CA LEU A 251 -10.73 16.49 6.75
C LEU A 251 -12.22 16.24 6.90
N ASP A 252 -12.99 17.33 6.98
CA ASP A 252 -14.42 17.29 6.72
C ASP A 252 -14.67 17.10 5.21
N ALA A 253 -15.42 16.07 4.84
CA ALA A 253 -15.65 15.75 3.43
C ALA A 253 -16.49 16.80 2.69
N GLY A 254 -17.33 17.57 3.40
CA GLY A 254 -18.25 18.52 2.77
C GLY A 254 -17.62 19.86 2.41
N ASN A 255 -16.53 20.24 3.09
CA ASN A 255 -15.88 21.54 2.88
C ASN A 255 -14.34 21.50 2.91
N LEU A 256 -13.76 20.31 3.02
CA LEU A 256 -12.31 20.08 3.13
C LEU A 256 -11.64 20.78 4.31
N ALA A 257 -12.37 21.23 5.34
CA ALA A 257 -11.79 21.85 6.53
C ALA A 257 -10.98 20.83 7.32
N SER A 258 -9.86 21.29 7.91
CA SER A 258 -8.97 20.42 8.68
C SER A 258 -9.64 20.04 9.98
N ARG A 259 -9.73 18.75 10.26
CA ARG A 259 -10.05 18.23 11.60
C ARG A 259 -8.77 18.03 12.38
N HIS A 260 -7.89 17.17 11.86
CA HIS A 260 -6.60 16.84 12.46
C HIS A 260 -5.54 16.62 11.39
N ALA A 261 -4.27 16.69 11.80
CA ALA A 261 -3.15 16.21 11.02
C ALA A 261 -2.31 15.30 11.92
N ILE A 262 -1.98 14.12 11.40
CA ILE A 262 -1.06 13.16 12.00
C ILE A 262 0.28 13.40 11.32
N LEU A 263 1.29 13.72 12.14
CA LEU A 263 2.62 14.08 11.68
C LEU A 263 3.44 12.83 11.33
N PRO A 264 4.44 12.96 10.44
CA PRO A 264 5.16 11.82 9.93
C PRO A 264 6.12 11.30 11.01
N GLU A 265 5.97 10.03 11.37
CA GLU A 265 6.89 9.39 12.31
C GLU A 265 7.79 8.35 11.61
N GLN A 266 7.38 7.76 10.48
CA GLN A 266 7.98 6.51 9.96
C GLN A 266 7.96 6.34 8.42
N GLY A 267 7.92 7.45 7.67
CA GLY A 267 7.89 7.44 6.21
C GLY A 267 6.49 7.32 5.62
N ALA A 268 6.39 6.93 4.35
CA ALA A 268 5.14 6.94 3.58
C ALA A 268 4.01 6.12 4.23
N ILE A 269 2.78 6.66 4.18
CA ILE A 269 1.56 5.93 4.52
C ILE A 269 0.88 5.52 3.20
N TRP A 270 1.00 4.24 2.86
CA TRP A 270 0.62 3.72 1.54
C TRP A 270 -0.86 3.36 1.43
N SER A 271 -1.51 3.06 2.55
CA SER A 271 -2.92 2.68 2.58
C SER A 271 -3.64 3.31 3.77
N LEU A 272 -4.91 3.64 3.54
CA LEU A 272 -5.83 4.18 4.53
C LEU A 272 -7.12 3.37 4.47
N ALA A 273 -7.71 3.10 5.62
CA ALA A 273 -9.08 2.58 5.70
C ALA A 273 -9.78 3.18 6.92
N ILE A 274 -11.08 3.45 6.82
CA ILE A 274 -11.87 4.01 7.92
C ILE A 274 -12.89 2.97 8.38
N THR A 275 -12.86 2.60 9.66
CA THR A 275 -13.83 1.69 10.28
C THR A 275 -14.36 2.28 11.58
N GLY A 276 -15.69 2.39 11.70
CA GLY A 276 -16.33 3.01 12.85
C GLY A 276 -15.78 4.42 13.13
N ASP A 277 -15.24 4.60 14.33
CA ASP A 277 -14.62 5.85 14.79
C ASP A 277 -13.09 5.87 14.61
N ASP A 278 -12.52 4.94 13.86
CA ASP A 278 -11.08 4.75 13.70
C ASP A 278 -10.61 4.88 12.25
N LEU A 279 -9.44 5.51 12.08
CA LEU A 279 -8.61 5.43 10.89
C LEU A 279 -7.56 4.33 11.09
N LEU A 280 -7.40 3.47 10.09
CA LEU A 280 -6.26 2.59 9.94
C LEU A 280 -5.27 3.17 8.92
N THR A 281 -3.99 3.10 9.24
CA THR A 281 -2.91 3.52 8.34
C THR A 281 -1.93 2.37 8.13
N GLY A 282 -1.65 2.02 6.88
CA GLY A 282 -0.60 1.08 6.51
C GLY A 282 0.73 1.80 6.25
N GLY A 283 1.70 1.58 7.13
CA GLY A 283 3.00 2.26 7.10
C GLY A 283 4.03 1.58 6.20
N ALA A 284 5.09 2.32 5.89
CA ALA A 284 6.25 1.85 5.15
C ALA A 284 7.09 0.81 5.93
N ASP A 285 6.90 0.74 7.25
CA ASP A 285 7.50 -0.18 8.20
C ASP A 285 6.76 -1.53 8.31
N GLY A 286 5.67 -1.72 7.56
CA GLY A 286 4.87 -2.94 7.60
C GLY A 286 3.88 -3.03 8.76
N LEU A 287 3.71 -1.97 9.55
CA LEU A 287 2.72 -1.92 10.61
C LEU A 287 1.43 -1.28 10.13
N ILE A 288 0.32 -1.77 10.68
CA ILE A 288 -0.99 -1.12 10.56
C ILE A 288 -1.32 -0.50 11.89
N ARG A 289 -1.47 0.82 11.90
CA ARG A 289 -1.77 1.61 13.10
C ARG A 289 -3.19 2.09 13.10
N ARG A 290 -3.70 2.37 14.30
CA ARG A 290 -5.06 2.85 14.52
C ARG A 290 -5.05 4.22 15.18
N TRP A 291 -5.91 5.09 14.67
CA TRP A 291 -6.05 6.47 15.10
C TRP A 291 -7.52 6.78 15.35
N ASP A 292 -7.82 7.47 16.44
CA ASP A 292 -9.17 7.95 16.71
C ASP A 292 -9.52 9.08 15.73
N LEU A 293 -10.59 8.93 14.95
CA LEU A 293 -11.01 9.89 13.92
C LEU A 293 -11.41 11.25 14.49
N THR A 294 -11.88 11.28 15.74
CA THR A 294 -12.43 12.48 16.38
C THR A 294 -11.34 13.34 16.99
N THR A 295 -10.26 12.73 17.46
CA THR A 295 -9.18 13.42 18.19
C THR A 295 -7.86 13.42 17.44
N GLY A 296 -7.71 12.54 16.44
CA GLY A 296 -6.45 12.30 15.74
C GLY A 296 -5.38 11.58 16.58
N ALA A 297 -5.72 11.14 17.80
CA ALA A 297 -4.77 10.50 18.69
C ALA A 297 -4.53 9.03 18.28
N PRO A 298 -3.29 8.51 18.39
CA PRO A 298 -3.05 7.09 18.24
C PRO A 298 -3.82 6.31 19.31
N ARG A 299 -4.46 5.22 18.91
CA ARG A 299 -5.14 4.30 19.84
C ARG A 299 -4.13 3.40 20.55
N GLY A 300 -3.02 3.06 19.88
CA GLY A 300 -1.99 2.16 20.42
C GLY A 300 -0.82 2.81 21.15
N SER A 301 0.11 1.97 21.62
CA SER A 301 1.19 2.35 22.54
C SER A 301 2.17 3.38 21.96
N GLY A 302 2.13 3.65 20.65
CA GLY A 302 3.05 4.59 20.00
C GLY A 302 4.51 4.15 20.09
N GLU A 303 4.78 2.87 20.39
CA GLU A 303 6.13 2.33 20.23
C GLU A 303 6.39 2.19 18.74
N ALA A 304 7.07 3.19 18.19
CA ALA A 304 7.68 3.09 16.88
C ALA A 304 8.55 1.81 16.86
N PRO A 305 8.37 0.89 15.90
CA PRO A 305 9.41 -0.08 15.63
C PRO A 305 10.70 0.70 15.37
N THR A 306 11.77 0.12 15.92
CA THR A 306 13.15 0.57 15.91
C THR A 306 13.52 1.34 14.64
N GLU A 307 14.24 2.46 14.84
CA GLU A 307 14.98 3.23 13.83
C GLU A 307 15.34 2.38 12.61
N ILE A 308 15.19 2.93 11.39
CA ILE A 308 15.78 2.35 10.18
C ILE A 308 17.21 1.97 10.53
N ALA A 309 17.48 0.68 10.72
CA ALA A 309 18.56 0.19 11.58
C ALA A 309 19.98 0.49 11.07
N PHE A 310 20.09 1.24 9.97
CA PHE A 310 21.29 1.46 9.18
C PHE A 310 21.31 2.86 8.54
N ASP A 311 21.03 3.92 9.32
CA ASP A 311 21.32 5.30 8.93
C ASP A 311 22.66 5.74 9.51
N ASP A 312 23.74 5.71 8.71
CA ASP A 312 25.08 6.18 9.11
C ASP A 312 25.31 7.67 8.80
N GLY A 313 24.27 8.39 8.34
CA GLY A 313 24.34 9.78 7.91
C GLY A 313 25.11 10.00 6.59
N SER A 314 25.53 8.94 5.89
CA SER A 314 26.17 9.05 4.58
C SER A 314 25.13 9.28 3.47
N ARG A 315 25.57 9.92 2.38
CA ARG A 315 24.75 10.08 1.16
C ARG A 315 24.20 8.73 0.65
N GLY A 316 24.98 7.65 0.79
CA GLY A 316 24.53 6.31 0.42
C GLY A 316 23.41 5.77 1.31
N ALA A 317 23.45 6.05 2.63
CA ALA A 317 22.34 5.71 3.53
C ALA A 317 21.06 6.48 3.18
N GLU A 318 21.18 7.74 2.74
CA GLU A 318 20.02 8.53 2.29
C GLU A 318 19.36 7.92 1.05
N VAL A 319 20.16 7.50 0.07
CA VAL A 319 19.68 6.81 -1.14
C VAL A 319 19.10 5.43 -0.78
N TRP A 320 19.72 4.72 0.17
CA TRP A 320 19.27 3.41 0.63
C TRP A 320 17.89 3.43 1.27
N ARG A 321 17.44 4.54 1.89
CA ARG A 321 16.13 4.58 2.58
C ARG A 321 14.96 4.11 1.72
N SER A 322 14.99 4.40 0.42
CA SER A 322 13.98 3.92 -0.54
C SER A 322 14.05 2.41 -0.77
N CYS A 323 15.25 1.84 -0.78
CA CYS A 323 15.49 0.40 -0.93
C CYS A 323 15.20 -0.37 0.37
N ALA A 324 15.42 0.26 1.52
CA ALA A 324 15.19 -0.28 2.86
C ALA A 324 13.73 -0.68 3.10
N LEU A 325 12.79 -0.17 2.30
CA LEU A 325 11.38 -0.59 2.34
C LEU A 325 11.18 -2.04 1.90
N CYS A 326 12.00 -2.49 0.93
CA CYS A 326 11.85 -3.80 0.31
C CYS A 326 12.97 -4.76 0.69
N HIS A 327 14.08 -4.26 1.21
CA HIS A 327 15.30 -5.03 1.39
C HIS A 327 15.89 -4.87 2.79
N ALA A 328 16.58 -5.92 3.23
CA ALA A 328 17.31 -5.96 4.48
C ALA A 328 18.82 -5.88 4.23
N LEU A 329 19.60 -5.41 5.19
CA LEU A 329 21.06 -5.46 5.15
C LEU A 329 21.65 -6.64 5.95
N THR A 330 20.83 -7.29 6.78
CA THR A 330 21.20 -8.45 7.62
C THR A 330 20.68 -9.77 7.02
N PRO A 331 21.27 -10.92 7.40
CA PRO A 331 20.78 -12.23 6.96
C PRO A 331 19.32 -12.46 7.36
N ASP A 332 18.95 -12.03 8.57
CA ASP A 332 17.63 -12.17 9.16
C ASP A 332 17.03 -10.79 9.45
N ASP A 333 15.91 -10.48 8.79
CA ASP A 333 15.12 -9.27 9.02
C ASP A 333 13.64 -9.49 8.63
N GLY A 334 13.18 -10.74 8.78
CA GLY A 334 11.84 -11.14 8.40
C GLY A 334 11.62 -11.33 6.89
N ASN A 335 10.36 -11.35 6.48
CA ASN A 335 9.95 -11.63 5.11
C ASN A 335 9.71 -10.32 4.35
N ARG A 336 10.77 -9.76 3.77
CA ARG A 336 10.67 -8.52 3.00
C ARG A 336 10.23 -8.76 1.55
N ALA A 337 9.80 -7.69 0.90
CA ALA A 337 9.35 -7.68 -0.50
C ALA A 337 10.41 -8.15 -1.50
N GLY A 338 11.66 -7.83 -1.22
CA GLY A 338 12.83 -8.24 -1.99
C GLY A 338 13.80 -9.09 -1.17
N PRO A 339 14.78 -9.73 -1.83
CA PRO A 339 15.78 -10.54 -1.13
C PRO A 339 16.62 -9.68 -0.20
N THR A 340 17.22 -10.30 0.83
CA THR A 340 18.24 -9.62 1.66
C THR A 340 19.42 -9.16 0.80
N MET A 341 19.92 -7.96 1.07
CA MET A 341 21.15 -7.43 0.49
C MET A 341 22.39 -7.92 1.25
N HIS A 342 22.23 -8.61 2.38
CA HIS A 342 23.35 -9.22 3.07
C HIS A 342 24.14 -10.15 2.15
N GLY A 343 25.46 -9.97 2.08
CA GLY A 343 26.34 -10.71 1.18
C GLY A 343 25.99 -10.53 -0.30
N ILE A 344 25.43 -9.38 -0.72
CA ILE A 344 25.02 -9.19 -2.11
C ILE A 344 26.22 -9.28 -3.06
N PHE A 345 27.36 -8.66 -2.73
CA PHE A 345 28.48 -8.61 -3.67
C PHE A 345 29.15 -9.99 -3.82
N GLY A 346 29.26 -10.44 -5.08
CA GLY A 346 29.71 -11.77 -5.45
C GLY A 346 28.58 -12.81 -5.56
N ARG A 347 27.36 -12.49 -5.12
CA ARG A 347 26.21 -13.39 -5.21
C ARG A 347 25.61 -13.35 -6.61
N ARG A 348 25.27 -14.52 -7.16
CA ARG A 348 24.53 -14.62 -8.42
C ARG A 348 23.08 -14.16 -8.22
N ILE A 349 22.52 -13.47 -9.20
CA ILE A 349 21.09 -13.15 -9.21
C ILE A 349 20.24 -14.41 -9.08
N GLY A 350 19.09 -14.31 -8.40
CA GLY A 350 18.19 -15.44 -8.25
C GLY A 350 18.61 -16.49 -7.22
N THR A 351 19.64 -16.23 -6.41
CA THR A 351 20.23 -17.24 -5.49
C THR A 351 20.24 -16.87 -4.01
N ALA A 352 19.66 -15.74 -3.60
CA ALA A 352 19.51 -15.46 -2.16
C ALA A 352 18.64 -16.56 -1.50
N GLU A 353 19.13 -17.12 -0.40
CA GLU A 353 18.42 -18.14 0.35
C GLU A 353 17.11 -17.59 0.94
N GLY A 354 16.06 -18.42 0.99
CA GLY A 354 14.78 -18.05 1.58
C GLY A 354 13.91 -17.11 0.74
N TYR A 355 14.38 -16.65 -0.43
CA TYR A 355 13.60 -15.80 -1.33
C TYR A 355 13.12 -16.56 -2.57
N ASP A 356 11.84 -16.43 -2.90
CA ASP A 356 11.24 -17.06 -4.07
C ASP A 356 11.45 -16.18 -5.33
N TYR A 357 12.35 -16.59 -6.21
CA TYR A 357 12.63 -15.86 -7.44
C TYR A 357 11.74 -16.31 -8.59
N SER A 358 11.40 -15.39 -9.49
CA SER A 358 10.79 -15.77 -10.78
C SER A 358 11.73 -16.67 -11.57
N GLN A 359 11.18 -17.51 -12.44
CA GLN A 359 11.98 -18.39 -13.29
C GLN A 359 12.98 -17.60 -14.15
N ALA A 360 12.54 -16.47 -14.71
CA ALA A 360 13.40 -15.58 -15.50
C ALA A 360 14.65 -15.16 -14.72
N LEU A 361 14.50 -14.71 -13.47
CA LEU A 361 15.64 -14.30 -12.64
C LEU A 361 16.57 -15.46 -12.27
N ARG A 362 16.04 -16.68 -12.07
CA ARG A 362 16.87 -17.87 -11.78
C ARG A 362 17.75 -18.28 -12.96
N GLU A 363 17.29 -18.02 -14.18
CA GLU A 363 17.99 -18.38 -15.42
C GLU A 363 19.03 -17.34 -15.85
N MET A 364 18.97 -16.12 -15.28
CA MET A 364 19.94 -15.06 -15.57
C MET A 364 21.35 -15.39 -15.09
N ASP A 365 22.33 -14.79 -15.78
CA ASP A 365 23.77 -14.93 -15.50
C ASP A 365 24.38 -13.57 -15.09
N ILE A 366 23.76 -12.93 -14.10
CA ILE A 366 24.28 -11.70 -13.48
C ILE A 366 24.90 -12.08 -12.14
N VAL A 367 26.14 -11.63 -11.90
CA VAL A 367 26.76 -11.64 -10.57
C VAL A 367 26.73 -10.22 -10.04
N TRP A 368 26.19 -10.03 -8.85
CA TRP A 368 26.11 -8.72 -8.23
C TRP A 368 27.51 -8.22 -7.86
N THR A 369 27.94 -7.16 -8.52
CA THR A 369 29.17 -6.42 -8.27
C THR A 369 28.80 -4.96 -8.06
N PRO A 370 29.70 -4.12 -7.50
CA PRO A 370 29.49 -2.68 -7.45
C PRO A 370 28.99 -2.08 -8.77
N ARG A 371 29.58 -2.54 -9.88
CA ARG A 371 29.19 -2.13 -11.23
C ARG A 371 27.78 -2.58 -11.61
N THR A 372 27.45 -3.86 -11.46
CA THR A 372 26.14 -4.37 -11.92
C THR A 372 24.97 -3.88 -11.06
N VAL A 373 25.23 -3.57 -9.78
CA VAL A 373 24.23 -2.87 -8.94
C VAL A 373 24.01 -1.44 -9.44
N ALA A 374 25.07 -0.70 -9.78
CA ALA A 374 24.92 0.64 -10.37
C ALA A 374 24.19 0.60 -11.73
N GLU A 375 24.52 -0.37 -12.61
CA GLU A 375 23.87 -0.54 -13.91
C GLU A 375 22.37 -0.84 -13.79
N LEU A 376 21.95 -1.62 -12.78
CA LEU A 376 20.53 -1.86 -12.49
C LEU A 376 19.75 -0.54 -12.34
N PHE A 377 20.28 0.41 -11.58
CA PHE A 377 19.62 1.71 -11.34
C PHE A 377 19.85 2.74 -12.44
N GLU A 378 20.86 2.55 -13.31
CA GLU A 378 21.07 3.37 -14.50
C GLU A 378 20.05 3.02 -15.60
N TYR A 379 19.90 1.72 -15.90
CA TYR A 379 19.02 1.25 -16.97
C TYR A 379 17.59 1.01 -16.53
N GLY A 380 17.38 0.76 -15.24
CA GLY A 380 16.08 0.41 -14.68
C GLY A 380 15.88 -1.11 -14.52
N PRO A 381 15.15 -1.55 -13.48
CA PRO A 381 14.89 -2.96 -13.22
C PRO A 381 14.19 -3.70 -14.35
N GLU A 382 13.26 -3.05 -15.07
CA GLU A 382 12.53 -3.68 -16.18
C GLU A 382 13.48 -4.04 -17.34
N ALA A 383 14.41 -3.14 -17.66
CA ALA A 383 15.36 -3.32 -18.75
C ALA A 383 16.55 -4.22 -18.37
N TYR A 384 17.06 -4.07 -17.14
CA TYR A 384 18.29 -4.76 -16.72
C TYR A 384 18.04 -6.15 -16.13
N THR A 385 16.89 -6.34 -15.47
CA THR A 385 16.49 -7.61 -14.84
C THR A 385 15.05 -7.99 -15.20
N PRO A 386 14.74 -8.24 -16.49
CA PRO A 386 13.39 -8.59 -16.93
C PRO A 386 12.81 -9.77 -16.13
N GLY A 387 11.56 -9.61 -15.70
CA GLY A 387 10.90 -10.56 -14.79
C GLY A 387 11.20 -10.34 -13.31
N THR A 388 11.89 -9.25 -12.97
CA THR A 388 11.98 -8.75 -11.59
C THR A 388 10.64 -8.24 -11.09
N ARG A 389 10.48 -8.31 -9.77
CA ARG A 389 9.32 -7.79 -9.02
C ARG A 389 9.57 -6.40 -8.44
N MET A 390 10.79 -5.90 -8.64
CA MET A 390 11.19 -4.57 -8.23
C MET A 390 10.44 -3.54 -9.11
N PRO A 391 9.74 -2.56 -8.50
CA PRO A 391 9.14 -1.46 -9.25
C PRO A 391 10.19 -0.73 -10.10
N GLU A 392 9.77 -0.13 -11.21
CA GLU A 392 10.69 0.65 -12.04
C GLU A 392 11.23 1.84 -11.24
N GLN A 393 12.52 1.78 -10.91
CA GLN A 393 13.20 2.71 -10.04
C GLN A 393 14.60 2.98 -10.59
N ARG A 394 14.84 4.23 -10.97
CA ARG A 394 16.13 4.69 -11.49
C ARG A 394 16.74 5.72 -10.55
N ILE A 395 18.07 5.75 -10.51
CA ILE A 395 18.83 6.76 -9.77
C ILE A 395 19.64 7.54 -10.80
N PRO A 396 19.16 8.70 -11.29
CA PRO A 396 19.79 9.39 -12.40
C PRO A 396 21.19 9.94 -12.09
N SER A 397 21.47 10.28 -10.83
CA SER A 397 22.77 10.82 -10.41
C SER A 397 23.81 9.70 -10.28
N ASP A 398 24.91 9.85 -11.01
CA ASP A 398 26.05 8.93 -10.94
C ASP A 398 26.64 8.90 -9.52
N ASP A 399 26.80 10.06 -8.88
CA ASP A 399 27.24 10.18 -7.50
C ASP A 399 26.33 9.43 -6.51
N ASP A 400 25.01 9.49 -6.71
CA ASP A 400 24.05 8.78 -5.83
C ASP A 400 24.14 7.27 -6.03
N ARG A 401 24.37 6.80 -7.27
CA ARG A 401 24.59 5.38 -7.57
C ARG A 401 25.90 4.89 -6.93
N GLU A 402 26.98 5.67 -7.04
CA GLU A 402 28.26 5.35 -6.41
C GLU A 402 28.14 5.31 -4.88
N ALA A 403 27.51 6.33 -4.29
CA ALA A 403 27.30 6.40 -2.85
C ALA A 403 26.47 5.23 -2.31
N LEU A 404 25.41 4.81 -3.00
CA LEU A 404 24.60 3.65 -2.63
C LEU A 404 25.44 2.37 -2.64
N VAL A 405 26.23 2.16 -3.69
CA VAL A 405 27.06 0.97 -3.83
C VAL A 405 28.15 0.90 -2.77
N GLU A 406 28.82 2.02 -2.46
CA GLU A 406 29.78 2.10 -1.37
C GLU A 406 29.15 1.82 -0.01
N PHE A 407 27.95 2.35 0.22
CA PHE A 407 27.20 2.08 1.44
C PHE A 407 26.85 0.59 1.57
N LEU A 408 26.29 -0.02 0.53
CA LEU A 408 26.02 -1.46 0.52
C LEU A 408 27.29 -2.27 0.78
N ALA A 409 28.44 -1.87 0.22
CA ALA A 409 29.68 -2.62 0.39
C ALA A 409 30.13 -2.64 1.85
N ARG A 410 29.94 -1.53 2.57
CA ARG A 410 30.24 -1.46 4.01
C ARG A 410 29.24 -2.23 4.87
N MET A 411 27.96 -2.21 4.49
CA MET A 411 26.87 -2.69 5.35
C MET A 411 26.49 -4.15 5.14
N THR A 412 26.93 -4.77 4.04
CA THR A 412 26.52 -6.13 3.64
C THR A 412 27.65 -7.15 3.65
N GLU A 413 28.84 -6.76 4.12
CA GLU A 413 30.00 -7.66 4.32
C GLU A 413 29.76 -8.75 5.38
#